data_AF-A0A399NT30-F1
#
_entry.id   AF-A0A399NT30-F1
#
_cell.length_a   1.000
_cell.length_b   1.000
_cell.length_c   1.000
_cell.angle_alpha   90.00
_cell.angle_beta   90.00
_cell.angle_gamma   90.00
#
_symmetry.space_group_name_H-M   'P 1'
#
loop_
_entity.id
_entity.type
_entity.pdbx_description
1 polymer ?
#
loop_
_entity_poly.entity_id
_entity_poly.type
_entity_poly.pdbx_seq_one_letter_code
_entity_poly.pdbx_strand_id
1 'polypeptide(L)'
;AEAVPLEVWFRELVAPERPLPRSLDRGAAVARELLAGPGPTAVLHGDIHHGNVLHFGGGSSDGGDDDDSDDAWRAIDPKALVGAPGFDTANVFANPTPAIALRPGRLARRARV
;
A
#
# COMPACT_ATOMS: atom_id res chain seq x y z
N ALA A 1 -12.69 -8.83 11.17
CA ALA A 1 -11.39 -8.78 11.86
C ALA A 1 -11.11 -7.33 12.23
N GLU A 2 -10.50 -7.08 13.38
CA GLU A 2 -10.09 -5.73 13.80
C GLU A 2 -8.77 -5.36 13.11
N ALA A 3 -8.61 -4.09 12.75
CA ALA A 3 -7.39 -3.62 12.08
C ALA A 3 -6.21 -3.51 13.05
N VAL A 4 -5.02 -3.90 12.63
CA VAL A 4 -3.80 -3.94 13.45
C VAL A 4 -2.97 -2.66 13.24
N PRO A 5 -2.49 -1.99 14.31
CA PRO A 5 -1.65 -0.80 14.17
C PRO A 5 -0.34 -1.09 13.42
N LEU A 6 0.11 -0.14 12.59
CA LEU A 6 1.38 -0.28 11.86
C LEU A 6 2.57 -0.51 12.80
N GLU A 7 2.57 0.03 14.01
CA GLU A 7 3.61 -0.18 15.02
C GLU A 7 3.74 -1.65 15.41
N VAL A 8 2.59 -2.34 15.51
CA VAL A 8 2.54 -3.78 15.80
C VAL A 8 3.03 -4.56 14.58
N TRP A 9 2.59 -4.18 13.38
CA TRP A 9 3.02 -4.81 12.13
C TRP A 9 4.54 -4.69 11.90
N PHE A 10 5.13 -3.54 12.24
CA PHE A 10 6.56 -3.26 12.07
C PHE A 10 7.45 -3.75 13.22
N ARG A 11 6.88 -4.36 14.28
CA ARG A 11 7.60 -4.71 15.51
C ARG A 11 8.88 -5.50 15.24
N GLU A 12 8.84 -6.46 14.33
CA GLU A 12 10.00 -7.30 13.99
C GLU A 12 11.14 -6.51 13.35
N LEU A 13 10.87 -5.37 12.71
CA LEU A 13 11.91 -4.50 12.14
C LEU A 13 12.42 -3.49 13.16
N VAL A 14 11.54 -2.90 13.97
CA VAL A 14 11.87 -1.76 14.84
C VAL A 14 12.30 -2.17 16.25
N ALA A 15 11.85 -3.31 16.74
CA ALA A 15 12.17 -3.88 18.04
C ALA A 15 12.38 -5.41 17.93
N PRO A 16 13.36 -5.86 17.15
CA PRO A 16 13.59 -7.29 16.94
C PRO A 16 14.11 -7.97 18.20
N GLU A 17 13.65 -9.20 18.46
CA GLU A 17 14.15 -10.02 19.58
C GLU A 17 15.62 -10.45 19.41
N ARG A 18 16.11 -10.44 18.17
CA ARG A 18 17.50 -10.79 17.81
C ARG A 18 18.06 -9.75 16.83
N PRO A 19 19.38 -9.51 16.83
CA PRO A 19 19.98 -8.59 15.85
C PRO A 19 19.63 -8.97 14.41
N LEU A 20 19.16 -7.99 13.65
CA LEU A 20 18.89 -8.12 12.22
C LEU A 20 20.17 -7.87 11.39
N PRO A 21 20.21 -8.31 10.12
CA PRO A 21 21.29 -7.96 9.21
C PRO A 21 21.43 -6.45 9.05
N ARG A 22 22.67 -5.94 9.01
CA ARG A 22 22.98 -4.50 8.85
C ARG A 22 22.36 -3.86 7.60
N SER A 23 22.04 -4.66 6.58
CA SER A 23 21.33 -4.20 5.39
C SER A 23 19.94 -3.61 5.70
N LEU A 24 19.35 -3.95 6.85
CA LEU A 24 18.05 -3.45 7.29
C LEU A 24 18.13 -2.20 8.18
N ASP A 25 19.31 -1.81 8.65
CA ASP A 25 19.48 -0.71 9.62
C ASP A 25 18.85 0.59 9.13
N ARG A 26 19.07 0.92 7.85
CA ARG A 26 18.48 2.11 7.22
C ARG A 26 16.96 2.05 7.20
N GLY A 27 16.40 0.89 6.83
CA GLY A 27 14.95 0.70 6.79
C GLY A 27 14.33 0.78 8.18
N ALA A 28 14.97 0.19 9.18
CA ALA A 28 14.54 0.26 10.57
C ALA A 28 14.59 1.69 11.13
N ALA A 29 15.61 2.48 10.78
CA ALA A 29 15.69 3.89 11.17
C ALA A 29 14.53 4.71 10.57
N VAL A 30 14.30 4.59 9.26
CA VAL A 30 13.19 5.27 8.56
C VAL A 30 11.83 4.84 9.11
N ALA A 31 11.63 3.55 9.37
CA ALA A 31 10.38 3.05 9.95
C ALA A 31 10.11 3.66 11.33
N ARG A 32 11.12 3.73 12.22
CA ARG A 32 10.97 4.36 13.54
C ARG A 32 10.60 5.84 13.44
N GLU A 33 11.24 6.58 12.54
CA GLU A 33 10.94 8.00 12.32
C GLU A 33 9.49 8.20 11.85
N LEU A 34 9.06 7.44 10.84
CA LEU A 34 7.71 7.55 10.27
C LEU A 34 6.61 7.10 11.24
N LEU A 35 6.84 6.04 12.02
CA LEU A 35 5.89 5.56 13.02
C LEU A 35 5.76 6.51 14.22
N ALA A 36 6.82 7.25 14.56
CA ALA A 36 6.78 8.26 15.62
C ALA A 36 6.15 9.60 15.19
N GLY A 37 6.01 9.82 13.87
CA GLY A 37 5.53 11.07 13.31
C GLY A 37 4.05 11.33 13.62
N PRO A 38 3.66 12.56 14.02
CA PRO A 38 2.26 12.90 14.18
C PRO A 38 1.60 12.99 12.79
N GLY A 39 0.52 12.25 12.57
CA GLY A 39 -0.19 12.26 11.29
C GLY A 39 -1.59 11.67 11.40
N PRO A 40 -2.46 11.92 10.40
CA PRO A 40 -3.78 11.30 10.36
C PRO A 40 -3.65 9.78 10.25
N THR A 41 -4.51 9.08 10.96
CA THR A 41 -4.60 7.62 10.90
C THR A 41 -5.77 7.21 10.01
N ALA A 42 -5.57 6.19 9.17
CA ALA A 42 -6.60 5.60 8.34
C ALA A 42 -6.54 4.08 8.40
N VAL A 43 -7.64 3.42 8.02
CA VAL A 43 -7.63 1.99 7.69
C VAL A 43 -6.87 1.83 6.39
N LEU A 44 -5.94 0.88 6.36
CA LEU A 44 -5.02 0.61 5.27
C LEU A 44 -5.26 -0.79 4.71
N HIS A 45 -5.05 -0.93 3.40
CA HIS A 45 -5.00 -2.21 2.72
C HIS A 45 -3.80 -3.03 3.17
N GLY A 46 -2.63 -2.39 3.31
CA GLY A 46 -1.39 -3.01 3.78
C GLY A 46 -0.64 -3.86 2.76
N ASP A 47 -1.21 -4.07 1.58
CA ASP A 47 -0.62 -4.83 0.46
C ASP A 47 -1.19 -4.35 -0.88
N ILE A 48 -1.30 -3.03 -1.01
CA ILE A 48 -1.89 -2.42 -2.19
C ILE A 48 -0.92 -2.51 -3.38
N HIS A 49 -1.37 -3.13 -4.46
CA HIS A 49 -0.70 -3.14 -5.76
C HIS A 49 -1.68 -3.45 -6.88
N HIS A 50 -1.22 -3.31 -8.14
CA HIS A 50 -2.05 -3.51 -9.33
C HIS A 50 -2.70 -4.89 -9.47
N GLY A 51 -2.23 -5.89 -8.71
CA GLY A 51 -2.81 -7.24 -8.68
C GLY A 51 -3.94 -7.38 -7.67
N ASN A 52 -3.96 -6.53 -6.63
CA ASN A 52 -4.97 -6.50 -5.58
C ASN A 52 -6.04 -5.42 -5.81
N VAL A 53 -6.03 -4.77 -6.98
CA VAL A 53 -7.05 -3.80 -7.40
C VAL A 53 -7.61 -4.25 -8.72
N LEU A 54 -8.87 -4.70 -8.72
CA LEU A 54 -9.51 -5.31 -9.87
C LEU A 54 -10.64 -4.42 -10.38
N HIS A 55 -10.77 -4.34 -11.70
CA HIS A 55 -11.90 -3.69 -12.36
C HIS A 55 -13.01 -4.73 -12.52
N PHE A 56 -14.13 -4.51 -11.86
CA PHE A 56 -15.35 -5.27 -12.10
C PHE A 56 -16.14 -4.46 -13.12
N GLY A 57 -16.32 -5.01 -14.32
CA GLY A 57 -16.97 -4.38 -15.49
C GLY A 57 -17.25 -5.43 -16.56
N GLY A 58 -18.51 -5.57 -17.02
CA GLY A 58 -18.92 -6.49 -18.08
C GLY A 58 -20.22 -7.29 -17.89
N GLY A 59 -21.06 -6.96 -16.91
CA GLY A 59 -22.41 -7.54 -16.78
C GLY A 59 -23.38 -6.86 -17.76
N SER A 60 -24.04 -7.63 -18.62
CA SER A 60 -25.03 -7.14 -19.58
C SER A 60 -26.12 -6.31 -18.89
N SER A 61 -26.43 -5.15 -19.46
CA SER A 61 -27.60 -4.33 -19.15
C SER A 61 -28.87 -5.08 -19.54
N ASP A 62 -29.37 -5.97 -18.68
CA ASP A 62 -30.76 -6.43 -18.75
C ASP A 62 -31.39 -6.35 -17.37
N GLY A 63 -31.97 -5.18 -17.10
CA GLY A 63 -33.04 -4.98 -16.14
C GLY A 63 -32.65 -4.67 -14.69
N GLY A 64 -32.58 -3.38 -14.36
CA GLY A 64 -32.68 -2.92 -12.97
C GLY A 64 -32.12 -1.52 -12.76
N ASP A 65 -33.01 -0.53 -12.66
CA ASP A 65 -32.68 0.82 -12.19
C ASP A 65 -32.32 0.77 -10.70
N ASP A 66 -31.08 0.42 -10.34
CA ASP A 66 -30.51 0.66 -9.01
C ASP A 66 -29.03 1.08 -9.15
N ASP A 67 -28.86 2.40 -9.12
CA ASP A 67 -27.71 3.25 -8.76
C ASP A 67 -26.45 2.60 -8.13
N ASP A 68 -25.61 1.93 -8.92
CA ASP A 68 -24.14 2.03 -8.81
C ASP A 68 -23.50 1.40 -10.06
N SER A 69 -22.68 2.15 -10.80
CA SER A 69 -22.12 1.70 -12.06
C SER A 69 -21.33 0.39 -11.89
N ASP A 70 -21.74 -0.66 -12.62
CA ASP A 70 -21.09 -1.97 -12.70
C ASP A 70 -19.64 -1.95 -13.27
N ASP A 71 -19.05 -0.77 -13.46
CA ASP A 71 -17.67 -0.48 -13.86
C ASP A 71 -16.86 0.10 -12.68
N ALA A 72 -16.76 -0.67 -11.59
CA ALA A 72 -16.12 -0.23 -10.36
C ALA A 72 -14.80 -0.97 -10.09
N TRP A 73 -13.73 -0.20 -9.84
CA TRP A 73 -12.50 -0.74 -9.26
C TRP A 73 -12.72 -1.11 -7.80
N ARG A 74 -12.32 -2.32 -7.39
CA ARG A 74 -12.38 -2.77 -6.00
C ARG A 74 -11.04 -3.36 -5.56
N ALA A 75 -10.66 -3.12 -4.31
CA ALA A 75 -9.47 -3.70 -3.71
C ALA A 75 -9.78 -5.03 -2.99
N ILE A 76 -8.85 -5.98 -3.03
CA ILE A 76 -9.00 -7.33 -2.49
C ILE A 76 -7.76 -7.77 -1.71
N ASP A 77 -7.88 -8.79 -0.85
CA ASP A 77 -6.80 -9.29 0.03
C ASP A 77 -6.17 -8.22 0.95
N PRO A 78 -6.97 -7.47 1.75
CA PRO A 78 -6.40 -6.52 2.70
C PRO A 78 -5.76 -7.25 3.90
N LYS A 79 -4.64 -6.70 4.40
CA LYS A 79 -3.99 -7.11 5.65
C LYS A 79 -4.63 -6.49 6.90
N ALA A 80 -5.67 -5.67 6.72
CA ALA A 80 -6.42 -4.98 7.77
C ALA A 80 -5.49 -4.23 8.73
N LEU A 81 -4.81 -3.18 8.24
CA LEU A 81 -3.89 -2.38 9.06
C LEU A 81 -4.51 -1.01 9.38
N VAL A 82 -3.99 -0.33 10.39
CA VAL A 82 -4.35 1.06 10.72
C VAL A 82 -3.08 1.87 10.98
N GLY A 83 -2.98 3.04 10.36
CA GLY A 83 -1.77 3.88 10.44
C GLY A 83 -1.76 5.03 9.45
N ALA A 84 -0.57 5.57 9.17
CA ALA A 84 -0.40 6.67 8.23
C ALA A 84 -0.76 6.27 6.78
N PRO A 85 -1.62 7.02 6.06
CA PRO A 85 -1.99 6.75 4.65
C PRO A 85 -0.81 6.67 3.68
N GLY A 86 0.32 7.30 4.06
CA GLY A 86 1.56 7.24 3.29
C GLY A 86 2.09 5.82 3.08
N PHE A 87 1.76 4.86 3.97
CA PHE A 87 2.20 3.48 3.86
C PHE A 87 1.67 2.81 2.58
N ASP A 88 0.35 2.82 2.37
CA ASP A 88 -0.25 2.27 1.15
C ASP A 88 0.15 3.08 -0.10
N THR A 89 0.22 4.41 0.04
CA THR A 89 0.62 5.29 -1.06
C THR A 89 2.04 4.96 -1.56
N ALA A 90 2.98 4.69 -0.66
CA ALA A 90 4.35 4.30 -0.99
C ALA A 90 4.40 2.96 -1.75
N ASN A 91 3.58 1.98 -1.36
CA ASN A 91 3.57 0.65 -1.97
C ASN A 91 3.17 0.69 -3.46
N VAL A 92 2.24 1.57 -3.85
CA VAL A 92 1.88 1.79 -5.26
C VAL A 92 3.07 2.25 -6.11
N PHE A 93 4.02 2.99 -5.53
CA PHE A 93 5.20 3.43 -6.26
C PHE A 93 6.21 2.30 -6.50
N ALA A 94 6.28 1.36 -5.57
CA ALA A 94 7.27 0.28 -5.54
C ALA A 94 6.92 -0.94 -6.41
N ASN A 95 5.67 -1.03 -6.91
CA ASN A 95 5.22 -2.22 -7.65
C ASN A 95 4.85 -2.00 -9.15
N PRO A 96 5.72 -1.39 -9.98
CA PRO A 96 5.53 -1.37 -11.43
C PRO A 96 5.95 -2.69 -12.08
N THR A 97 5.30 -3.06 -13.20
CA THR A 97 5.86 -4.09 -14.09
C THR A 97 7.22 -3.65 -14.65
N PRO A 98 8.13 -4.56 -15.03
CA PRO A 98 9.41 -4.18 -15.63
C PRO A 98 9.26 -3.26 -16.85
N ALA A 99 8.25 -3.53 -17.69
CA ALA A 99 7.92 -2.71 -18.86
C ALA A 99 7.48 -1.27 -18.51
N ILE A 100 6.97 -1.04 -17.29
CA ILE A 100 6.62 0.29 -16.78
C ILE A 100 7.81 0.92 -16.04
N ALA A 101 8.54 0.13 -15.25
CA ALA A 101 9.68 0.58 -14.46
C ALA A 101 10.81 1.11 -15.34
N LEU A 102 11.11 0.42 -16.44
CA LEU A 102 12.20 0.70 -17.37
C LEU A 102 11.85 1.74 -18.45
N ARG A 103 10.63 2.30 -18.44
CA ARG A 103 10.26 3.35 -19.40
C ARG A 103 11.21 4.55 -19.25
N PRO A 104 11.91 4.98 -20.32
CA PRO A 104 12.83 6.11 -20.25
C PRO A 104 12.16 7.36 -19.65
N GLY A 105 12.90 8.09 -18.80
CA GLY A 105 12.44 9.33 -18.16
C GLY A 105 11.42 9.15 -17.02
N ARG A 106 10.88 7.96 -16.78
CA ARG A 106 9.86 7.71 -15.75
C ARG A 106 10.39 7.90 -14.33
N LEU A 107 11.60 7.39 -14.03
CA LEU A 107 12.25 7.60 -12.73
C LEU A 107 12.52 9.09 -12.49
N ALA A 108 13.11 9.78 -13.47
CA ALA A 108 13.40 11.21 -13.39
C ALA A 108 12.14 12.06 -13.14
N ARG A 109 11.00 11.70 -13.76
CA ARG A 109 9.72 12.37 -13.50
C ARG A 109 9.21 12.11 -12.08
N ARG A 110 9.34 10.89 -11.55
CA ARG A 110 8.88 10.54 -10.18
C ARG A 110 9.78 11.11 -9.08
N ALA A 111 11.07 11.31 -9.33
CA ALA A 111 12.01 11.88 -8.36
C ALA A 111 11.91 13.40 -8.20
N ARG A 112 11.13 14.08 -9.05
CA ARG A 112 10.86 15.53 -9.00
C ARG A 112 9.56 15.88 -8.28
N VAL A 113 8.88 14.88 -7.73
CA VAL A 113 7.68 15.07 -6.91
C VAL A 113 8.11 15.52 -5.53
#